data_AF-A0A172ZAZ0-F1
#
_entry.id   AF-A0A172ZAZ0-F1
#
_cell.length_a   1.000
_cell.length_b   1.000
_cell.length_c   1.000
_cell.angle_alpha   90.00
_cell.angle_beta   90.00
_cell.angle_gamma   90.00
#
_symmetry.space_group_name_H-M   'P 1'
#
loop_
_entity.id
_entity.type
_entity.pdbx_description
1 polymer ?
#
loop_
_entity_poly.entity_id
_entity_poly.type
_entity_poly.pdbx_seq_one_letter_code
_entity_poly.pdbx_strand_id
1 'polypeptide(L)'
;MSTSTKHSISLAYEHDGEARQAYAEVSLSKICIIFAGLPSMKFQVSLLNPMQVILELPTDRKGKKPKVSCDISSIPELEVALGEVSRQGWLDPKVVVSDCA
;
A
#
# COMPACT_ATOMS: atom_id res chain seq x y z
N MET A 1 -12.35 10.15 -22.07
CA MET A 1 -12.93 10.15 -20.72
C MET A 1 -12.14 9.14 -19.89
N SER A 2 -11.25 9.60 -19.01
CA SER A 2 -10.42 8.69 -18.20
C SER A 2 -11.20 8.33 -16.94
N THR A 3 -11.90 7.20 -16.95
CA THR A 3 -12.42 6.58 -15.74
C THR A 3 -11.22 6.15 -14.91
N SER A 4 -10.77 7.02 -14.01
CA SER A 4 -9.78 6.66 -13.01
C SER A 4 -10.51 5.77 -12.01
N THR A 5 -10.59 4.48 -12.32
CA THR A 5 -11.27 3.49 -11.50
C THR A 5 -10.49 3.34 -10.20
N LYS A 6 -10.96 4.03 -9.16
CA LYS A 6 -10.47 3.88 -7.81
C LYS A 6 -11.27 2.75 -7.17
N HIS A 7 -10.61 1.68 -6.79
CA HIS A 7 -11.22 0.55 -6.10
C HIS A 7 -10.84 0.62 -4.64
N SER A 8 -11.83 0.55 -3.76
CA SER A 8 -11.61 0.49 -2.31
C SER A 8 -11.75 -0.96 -1.85
N ILE A 9 -10.72 -1.48 -1.19
CA ILE A 9 -10.65 -2.84 -0.69
C ILE A 9 -10.47 -2.76 0.82
N SER A 10 -11.28 -3.51 1.56
CA SER A 10 -11.04 -3.73 2.99
C SER A 10 -10.13 -4.93 3.15
N LEU A 11 -9.03 -4.75 3.86
CA LEU A 11 -8.01 -5.75 4.12
C LEU A 11 -8.02 -6.10 5.60
N ALA A 12 -7.91 -7.38 5.94
CA ALA A 12 -7.65 -7.81 7.30
C ALA A 12 -6.16 -8.11 7.45
N TYR A 13 -5.56 -7.69 8.55
CA TYR A 13 -4.17 -8.00 8.89
C TYR A 13 -4.07 -8.29 10.39
N GLU A 14 -3.07 -9.06 10.79
CA GLU A 14 -2.77 -9.29 12.20
C GLU A 14 -1.65 -8.34 12.66
N HIS A 15 -1.80 -7.75 13.84
CA HIS A 15 -0.75 -6.94 14.47
C HIS A 15 -0.83 -7.11 15.98
N ASP A 16 0.30 -7.44 16.60
CA ASP A 16 0.40 -7.83 18.03
C ASP A 16 -0.56 -8.96 18.43
N GLY A 17 -0.87 -9.88 17.51
CA GLY A 17 -1.80 -11.00 17.75
C GLY A 17 -3.28 -10.61 17.72
N GLU A 18 -3.62 -9.37 17.36
CA GLU A 18 -4.99 -8.91 17.17
C GLU A 18 -5.34 -8.78 15.69
N ALA A 19 -6.51 -9.28 15.30
CA ALA A 19 -7.05 -9.06 13.96
C ALA A 19 -7.50 -7.61 13.80
N ARG A 20 -6.86 -6.90 12.87
CA ARG A 20 -7.12 -5.49 12.56
C ARG A 20 -7.55 -5.32 11.10
N GLN A 21 -8.11 -4.15 10.82
CA GLN A 21 -8.57 -3.79 9.47
C GLN A 21 -7.71 -2.69 8.87
N ALA A 22 -7.51 -2.76 7.57
CA ALA A 22 -6.90 -1.75 6.74
C ALA A 22 -7.78 -1.48 5.51
N TYR A 23 -7.61 -0.31 4.93
CA TYR A 23 -8.34 0.12 3.75
C TYR A 23 -7.31 0.41 2.65
N ALA A 24 -7.44 -0.24 1.52
CA ALA A 24 -6.61 0.00 0.34
C ALA A 24 -7.44 0.66 -0.76
N GLU A 25 -7.03 1.85 -1.18
CA GLU A 25 -7.50 2.47 -2.41
C GLU A 25 -6.53 2.12 -3.54
N VAL A 26 -6.94 1.23 -4.42
CA VAL A 26 -6.18 0.81 -5.60
C VAL A 26 -6.58 1.66 -6.79
N SER A 27 -5.60 2.09 -7.56
CA SER A 27 -5.78 2.72 -8.86
C SER A 27 -4.69 2.23 -9.83
N LEU A 28 -4.86 2.49 -11.12
CA LEU A 28 -4.01 1.97 -12.19
C LEU A 28 -2.49 2.15 -11.98
N SER A 29 -2.06 3.19 -11.27
CA SER A 29 -0.63 3.49 -11.06
C SER A 29 -0.21 3.56 -9.60
N LYS A 30 -1.14 3.43 -8.65
CA LYS A 30 -0.84 3.57 -7.23
C LYS A 30 -1.84 2.82 -6.35
N ILE A 31 -1.35 2.32 -5.23
CA ILE A 31 -2.15 1.80 -4.12
C ILE A 31 -1.95 2.73 -2.93
N CYS A 32 -3.03 3.08 -2.24
CA CYS A 32 -3.00 3.85 -1.01
C CYS A 32 -3.57 3.01 0.12
N ILE A 33 -2.76 2.58 1.07
CA ILE A 33 -3.15 1.74 2.20
C ILE A 33 -3.22 2.59 3.47
N ILE A 34 -4.32 2.47 4.20
CA ILE A 34 -4.61 3.16 5.45
C ILE A 34 -4.98 2.10 6.48
N PHE A 35 -4.16 1.93 7.51
CA PHE A 35 -4.43 0.98 8.58
C PHE A 35 -5.39 1.62 9.59
N ALA A 36 -6.47 0.92 9.98
CA ALA A 36 -7.47 1.48 10.90
C ALA A 36 -6.89 1.77 12.30
N GLY A 37 -5.87 1.01 12.73
CA GLY A 37 -5.13 1.27 13.97
C GLY A 37 -4.12 2.42 13.88
N LEU A 38 -3.77 2.86 12.66
CA LEU A 38 -2.83 3.95 12.40
C LEU A 38 -3.44 4.92 11.38
N PRO A 39 -4.60 5.54 11.66
CA PRO A 39 -5.34 6.37 10.68
C PRO A 39 -4.57 7.62 10.24
N SER A 40 -3.54 7.98 11.02
CA SER A 40 -2.64 9.10 10.74
C SER A 40 -1.50 8.77 9.78
N MET A 41 -1.27 7.49 9.50
CA MET A 41 -0.25 7.01 8.57
C MET A 41 -0.91 6.54 7.28
N LYS A 42 -0.40 7.02 6.15
CA LYS A 42 -0.87 6.61 4.83
C LYS A 42 0.30 6.06 4.04
N PHE A 43 0.18 4.82 3.57
CA PHE A 43 1.19 4.17 2.75
C PHE A 43 0.77 4.30 1.29
N GLN A 44 1.57 4.99 0.48
CA GLN A 44 1.36 5.09 -0.96
C GLN A 44 2.37 4.21 -1.67
N VAL A 45 1.89 3.23 -2.41
CA VAL A 45 2.71 2.33 -3.20
C VAL A 45 2.53 2.70 -4.67
N SER A 46 3.59 3.22 -5.29
CA SER A 46 3.64 3.44 -6.74
C SER A 46 3.86 2.10 -7.43
N LEU A 47 2.95 1.75 -8.34
CA LEU A 47 3.04 0.54 -9.18
C LEU A 47 3.82 0.80 -10.48
N LEU A 48 4.43 1.98 -10.60
CA LEU A 48 5.37 2.28 -11.69
C LEU A 48 6.68 1.51 -11.43
N ASN A 49 7.41 1.14 -12.48
CA ASN A 49 8.73 0.50 -12.33
C ASN A 49 9.83 1.57 -12.21
N PRO A 50 10.66 1.57 -11.14
CA PRO A 50 10.64 0.64 -10.01
C PRO A 50 9.54 0.94 -8.99
N MET A 51 8.96 -0.12 -8.42
CA MET A 51 7.90 -0.01 -7.40
C MET A 51 8.44 0.77 -6.19
N GLN A 52 7.74 1.83 -5.80
CA GLN A 52 8.20 2.72 -4.72
C GLN A 52 7.13 2.84 -3.65
N VAL A 53 7.49 2.59 -2.39
CA VAL A 53 6.62 2.90 -1.25
C VAL A 53 7.00 4.25 -0.67
N ILE A 54 5.98 5.08 -0.47
CA ILE A 54 6.05 6.37 0.17
C ILE A 54 5.14 6.31 1.39
N LEU A 55 5.73 6.30 2.57
CA LEU A 55 5.03 6.50 3.83
C LEU A 55 4.79 7.99 4.06
N GLU A 56 3.53 8.40 4.09
CA GLU A 56 3.10 9.71 4.53
C GLU A 56 2.77 9.65 6.02
N LEU A 57 3.55 10.40 6.80
CA LEU A 57 3.39 10.51 8.25
C LEU A 57 2.38 11.62 8.61
N PRO A 58 1.83 11.60 9.84
CA PRO A 58 1.01 12.70 10.34
C PRO A 58 1.69 14.05 10.18
N THR A 59 0.87 15.08 9.99
CA THR A 59 1.35 16.47 9.96
C THR A 59 2.10 16.77 11.26
N ASP A 60 3.33 17.24 11.14
CA ASP A 60 4.12 17.67 12.29
C ASP A 60 3.50 18.93 12.93
N ARG A 61 3.98 19.29 14.12
CA ARG A 61 3.53 20.51 14.83
C ARG A 61 3.82 21.81 14.05
N LYS A 62 4.58 21.75 12.95
CA LYS A 62 4.93 22.87 12.08
C LYS A 62 4.10 22.89 10.79
N GLY A 63 3.09 22.03 10.65
CA GLY A 63 2.20 21.96 9.49
C GLY A 63 2.78 21.22 8.28
N LYS A 64 3.93 20.55 8.40
CA LYS A 64 4.54 19.77 7.32
C LYS A 64 4.09 18.32 7.39
N LYS A 65 3.78 17.71 6.25
CA LYS A 65 3.53 16.26 6.14
C LYS A 65 4.81 15.58 5.67
N PRO A 66 5.56 14.91 6.56
CA PRO A 66 6.78 14.23 6.16
C PRO A 66 6.43 13.05 5.24
N LYS A 67 7.25 12.85 4.21
CA LYS A 67 7.18 11.69 3.33
C LYS A 67 8.49 10.94 3.43
N VAL A 68 8.42 9.64 3.67
CA VAL A 68 9.58 8.76 3.75
C VAL A 68 9.44 7.72 2.66
N SER A 69 10.44 7.58 1.79
CA SER A 69 10.54 6.43 0.90
C SER A 69 11.09 5.25 1.69
N CYS A 70 10.41 4.12 1.66
CA CYS A 70 10.80 2.91 2.37
C CYS A 70 10.66 1.69 1.46
N ASP A 71 11.40 0.63 1.76
CA ASP A 71 11.22 -0.64 1.07
C ASP A 71 10.04 -1.41 1.67
N ILE A 72 9.31 -2.15 0.84
CA ILE A 72 8.15 -2.95 1.27
C ILE A 72 8.54 -3.95 2.37
N SER A 73 9.72 -4.55 2.24
CA SER A 73 10.29 -5.51 3.19
C SER A 73 10.52 -4.94 4.59
N SER A 74 10.51 -3.62 4.75
CA SER A 74 10.63 -2.97 6.05
C SER A 74 9.30 -2.89 6.81
N ILE A 75 8.17 -3.17 6.16
CA ILE A 75 6.82 -3.06 6.74
C ILE A 75 6.03 -4.35 6.42
N PRO A 76 6.11 -5.37 7.29
CA PRO A 76 5.46 -6.67 7.07
C PRO A 76 3.95 -6.56 6.82
N GLU A 77 3.28 -5.62 7.49
CA GLU A 77 1.84 -5.39 7.31
C GLU A 77 1.51 -4.88 5.90
N LEU A 78 2.43 -4.12 5.29
CA LEU A 78 2.30 -3.64 3.93
C LEU A 78 2.49 -4.77 2.93
N GLU A 79 3.43 -5.67 3.19
CA GLU A 79 3.67 -6.86 2.38
C GLU A 79 2.43 -7.78 2.36
N VAL A 80 1.82 -8.05 3.52
CA VAL A 80 0.57 -8.82 3.62
C VAL A 80 -0.58 -8.12 2.88
N ALA A 81 -0.72 -6.80 3.09
CA ALA A 81 -1.74 -6.01 2.42
C ALA A 81 -1.60 -6.03 0.89
N LEU A 82 -0.36 -5.90 0.38
CA LEU A 82 -0.06 -5.98 -1.06
C LEU A 82 -0.29 -7.40 -1.60
N GLY A 83 0.06 -8.43 -0.82
CA GLY A 83 -0.24 -9.83 -1.14
C GLY A 83 -1.73 -10.08 -1.31
N GLU A 84 -2.58 -9.54 -0.43
CA GLU A 84 -4.03 -9.65 -0.54
C GLU A 84 -4.60 -8.88 -1.74
N VAL A 85 -4.09 -7.68 -2.02
CA VAL A 85 -4.47 -6.92 -3.23
C VAL A 85 -4.09 -7.69 -4.49
N SER A 86 -2.94 -8.37 -4.48
CA SER A 86 -2.48 -9.22 -5.57
C SER A 86 -3.34 -10.46 -5.75
N ARG A 87 -3.69 -11.13 -4.64
CA ARG A 87 -4.57 -12.31 -4.63
C ARG A 87 -5.95 -12.01 -5.20
N GLN A 88 -6.43 -10.78 -5.01
CA GLN A 88 -7.71 -10.33 -5.55
C GLN A 88 -7.64 -9.91 -7.03
N GLY A 89 -6.50 -10.09 -7.71
CA GLY A 89 -6.34 -9.84 -9.15
C GLY A 89 -6.24 -8.35 -9.52
N TRP A 90 -6.10 -7.46 -8.54
CA TRP A 90 -5.94 -6.01 -8.80
C TRP A 90 -4.49 -5.63 -9.15
N LEU A 91 -3.55 -6.54 -8.89
CA LEU A 91 -2.17 -6.49 -9.34
C LEU A 91 -1.91 -7.56 -10.41
N ASP A 92 -2.71 -7.63 -11.48
CA ASP A 92 -2.34 -8.45 -12.65
C ASP A 92 -1.13 -7.80 -13.39
N PRO A 93 -0.28 -8.57 -14.09
CA PRO A 93 1.10 -8.78 -13.72
C PRO A 93 1.98 -8.03 -14.70
N LYS A 94 2.53 -6.90 -14.26
CA LYS A 94 3.84 -6.45 -14.75
C LYS A 94 4.93 -6.61 -13.70
N VAL A 95 4.70 -7.47 -12.71
CA VAL A 95 5.81 -8.20 -12.11
C VAL A 95 6.21 -9.24 -13.13
N VAL A 96 7.09 -8.82 -14.03
CA VAL A 96 7.95 -9.75 -14.74
C VAL A 96 8.68 -10.51 -13.64
N VAL A 97 8.19 -11.70 -13.31
CA VAL A 97 9.04 -12.76 -12.81
C VAL A 97 10.01 -12.99 -13.96
N SER A 98 11.11 -12.25 -13.97
CA SER A 98 12.18 -12.48 -14.94
C SER A 98 12.97 -13.65 -14.37
N ASP A 99 12.50 -14.82 -14.76
CA ASP A 99 13.17 -16.09 -15.04
C ASP A 99 14.57 -16.37 -14.47
N CYS A 100 14.70 -17.61 -13.99
CA CYS A 100 15.89 -18.47 -13.91
C CYS A 100 16.99 -18.15 -12.88
N ALA A 101 17.09 -19.03 -11.87
CA ALA A 101 18.07 -20.12 -11.88
C ALA A 101 17.53 -21.34 -11.11
#